data_AF-A0A9P3FYM6-F1
#
_entry.id   AF-A0A9P3FYM6-F1
#
_cell.length_a   1.000
_cell.length_b   1.000
_cell.length_c   1.000
_cell.angle_alpha   90.00
_cell.angle_beta   90.00
_cell.angle_gamma   90.00
#
_symmetry.space_group_name_H-M   'P 1'
#
loop_
_entity.id
_entity.type
_entity.pdbx_description
1 polymer ?
#
loop_
_entity_poly.entity_id
_entity_poly.type
_entity_poly.pdbx_seq_one_letter_code
_entity_poly.pdbx_strand_id
1 'polypeptide(L)'
;MSTERVRTRGTSIYRPIIYGNTAVVLSQKEREALSHPDHTHRWTVAVRSAASAPDSDNVGGADDLSYFIKRVTFKLHDTYANPTRNVDKAPFELSETGWGEFEVQIRINFVSESGEKAIILYHHLKLHPWTAIGEPEQPPPPLDVAAKMGPVHSWQYDEIVFNDPYQTFLNILIAHPPTPLPKSKRRPVPFHVANPGSFEASKGGVPEFTQEMEREEAERLENARKAVISEQDKWRQILIEKEKELARLQRQLAEA
;
A
#
# COMPACT_ATOMS: atom_id res chain seq x y z
N MET A 1 29.51 -25.48 6.00
CA MET A 1 28.77 -25.06 4.79
C MET A 1 27.36 -25.68 4.66
N SER A 2 26.98 -26.73 5.40
CA SER A 2 25.64 -27.35 5.30
C SER A 2 24.55 -26.71 6.16
N THR A 3 24.90 -25.89 7.15
CA THR A 3 23.96 -25.28 8.10
C THR A 3 23.31 -23.97 7.62
N GLU A 4 23.81 -23.37 6.54
CA GLU A 4 23.35 -22.04 6.07
C GLU A 4 21.96 -22.06 5.41
N ARG A 5 21.46 -23.23 4.98
CA ARG A 5 20.17 -23.40 4.30
C ARG A 5 19.20 -24.31 5.05
N VAL A 6 19.29 -24.35 6.37
CA VAL A 6 18.27 -25.01 7.19
C VAL A 6 17.11 -24.05 7.43
N ARG A 7 15.90 -24.42 7.01
CA ARG A 7 14.66 -23.66 7.29
C ARG A 7 14.19 -23.91 8.71
N THR A 8 13.83 -22.85 9.43
CA THR A 8 13.33 -22.91 10.80
C THR A 8 11.81 -23.11 10.77
N ARG A 9 11.36 -24.37 10.84
CA ARG A 9 9.94 -24.73 10.70
C ARG A 9 9.08 -24.18 11.84
N GLY A 10 7.84 -23.82 11.51
CA GLY A 10 6.85 -23.29 12.45
C GLY A 10 7.16 -21.87 12.92
N THR A 11 8.04 -21.15 12.21
CA THR A 11 8.45 -19.80 12.58
C THR A 11 8.04 -18.82 11.49
N SER A 12 7.33 -17.77 11.88
CA SER A 12 6.98 -16.65 11.01
C SER A 12 7.50 -15.36 11.60
N ILE A 13 8.04 -14.50 10.75
CA ILE A 13 8.53 -13.17 11.13
C ILE A 13 8.17 -12.19 10.03
N TYR A 14 7.75 -10.98 10.41
CA TYR A 14 7.25 -9.98 9.46
C TYR A 14 8.09 -8.70 9.45
N ARG A 15 8.02 -7.96 8.34
CA ARG A 15 8.60 -6.64 8.20
C ARG A 15 7.57 -5.62 7.72
N PRO A 16 7.19 -4.65 8.57
CA PRO A 16 6.35 -3.52 8.18
C PRO A 16 7.02 -2.67 7.11
N ILE A 17 6.35 -2.48 6.00
CA ILE A 17 6.74 -1.57 4.94
C ILE A 17 5.60 -0.61 4.64
N ILE A 18 5.95 0.49 4.02
CA ILE A 18 4.99 1.31 3.27
C ILE A 18 5.44 1.39 1.83
N TYR A 19 4.47 1.46 0.93
CA TYR A 19 4.71 1.78 -0.46
C TYR A 19 3.69 2.81 -0.92
N GLY A 20 4.05 3.59 -1.92
CA GLY A 20 3.18 4.63 -2.42
C GLY A 20 3.95 5.80 -3.01
N ASN A 21 3.32 6.96 -3.10
CA ASN A 21 3.92 8.15 -3.66
C ASN A 21 3.57 9.43 -2.90
N THR A 22 4.44 10.42 -3.08
CA THR A 22 4.15 11.84 -2.83
C THR A 22 4.23 12.61 -4.13
N ALA A 23 3.34 13.56 -4.36
CA ALA A 23 3.31 14.40 -5.55
C ALA A 23 3.17 15.87 -5.19
N VAL A 24 3.84 16.74 -5.95
CA VAL A 24 3.82 18.20 -5.77
C VAL A 24 3.62 18.85 -7.13
N VAL A 25 2.74 19.85 -7.18
CA VAL A 25 2.53 20.66 -8.39
C VAL A 25 3.80 21.47 -8.68
N LEU A 26 4.27 21.39 -9.91
CA LEU A 26 5.41 22.19 -10.37
C LEU A 26 5.02 23.65 -10.55
N SER A 27 5.87 24.56 -10.09
CA SER A 27 5.76 25.98 -10.40
C SER A 27 5.95 26.24 -11.90
N GLN A 28 5.43 27.37 -12.38
CA GLN A 28 5.59 27.77 -13.79
C GLN A 28 7.07 27.77 -14.22
N LYS A 29 7.96 28.30 -13.36
CA LYS A 29 9.40 28.34 -13.61
C LYS A 29 10.03 26.95 -13.72
N GLU A 30 9.60 26.00 -12.88
CA GLU A 30 10.10 24.62 -12.96
C GLU A 30 9.62 23.95 -14.25
N ARG A 31 8.36 24.15 -14.65
CA ARG A 31 7.82 23.58 -15.90
C ARG A 31 8.55 24.09 -17.14
N GLU A 32 8.85 25.39 -17.19
CA GLU A 32 9.61 26.00 -18.30
C GLU A 32 11.04 25.48 -18.41
N ALA A 33 11.62 25.00 -17.31
CA ALA A 33 12.97 24.42 -17.29
C ALA A 33 13.01 22.93 -17.66
N LEU A 34 11.85 22.25 -17.72
CA LEU A 34 11.78 20.84 -18.09
C LEU A 34 11.86 20.65 -19.60
N SER A 35 12.40 19.51 -20.01
CA SER A 35 12.37 19.05 -21.40
C SER A 35 10.94 18.72 -21.88
N HIS A 36 10.03 18.48 -20.94
CA HIS A 36 8.62 18.13 -21.17
C HIS A 36 7.72 19.22 -20.55
N PRO A 37 7.33 20.25 -21.32
CA PRO A 37 6.56 21.39 -20.79
C PRO A 37 5.12 21.04 -20.43
N ASP A 38 4.62 19.90 -20.88
CA ASP A 38 3.31 19.33 -20.54
C ASP A 38 3.26 18.71 -19.14
N HIS A 39 4.43 18.46 -18.52
CA HIS A 39 4.48 17.91 -17.16
C HIS A 39 4.02 18.95 -16.13
N THR A 40 3.08 18.56 -15.27
CA THR A 40 2.46 19.44 -14.28
C THR A 40 2.88 19.15 -12.85
N HIS A 41 3.31 17.92 -12.56
CA HIS A 41 3.68 17.47 -11.23
C HIS A 41 5.09 16.86 -11.21
N ARG A 42 5.75 16.99 -10.07
CA ARG A 42 6.88 16.15 -9.66
C ARG A 42 6.37 15.17 -8.64
N TRP A 43 6.69 13.90 -8.80
CA TRP A 43 6.25 12.85 -7.92
C TRP A 43 7.40 11.91 -7.57
N THR A 44 7.35 11.35 -6.37
CA THR A 44 8.29 10.35 -5.88
C THR A 44 7.50 9.14 -5.44
N VAL A 45 7.73 8.00 -6.09
CA VAL A 45 7.22 6.69 -5.65
C VAL A 45 8.31 6.00 -4.83
N ALA A 46 7.94 5.32 -3.74
CA ALA A 46 8.92 4.67 -2.87
C ALA A 46 8.40 3.40 -2.20
N VAL A 47 9.34 2.59 -1.72
CA VAL A 47 9.16 1.55 -0.70
C VAL A 47 10.03 1.93 0.50
N ARG A 48 9.43 2.09 1.68
CA ARG A 48 10.11 2.56 2.90
C ARG A 48 9.71 1.71 4.10
N SER A 49 10.47 1.78 5.20
CA SER A 49 9.99 1.22 6.47
C SER A 49 8.77 1.97 6.95
N ALA A 50 7.88 1.30 7.69
CA ALA A 50 6.58 1.88 8.04
C ALA A 50 6.67 3.03 9.06
N ALA A 51 7.56 2.93 10.04
CA ALA A 51 7.75 3.99 11.02
C ALA A 51 8.40 5.22 10.38
N SER A 52 7.88 6.40 10.69
CA SER A 52 8.48 7.67 10.27
C SER A 52 9.65 8.04 11.19
N ALA A 53 10.75 8.53 10.61
CA ALA A 53 11.86 9.06 11.41
C ALA A 53 11.40 10.30 12.21
N PRO A 54 11.92 10.49 13.45
CA PRO A 54 11.64 11.71 14.22
C PRO A 54 11.98 12.95 13.41
N ASP A 55 11.11 13.97 13.45
CA ASP A 55 11.29 15.26 12.78
C ASP A 55 11.50 15.19 11.26
N SER A 56 11.12 14.08 10.62
CA SER A 56 11.17 13.92 9.17
C SER A 56 9.94 14.48 8.48
N ASP A 57 10.15 15.15 7.35
CA ASP A 57 9.11 15.59 6.41
C ASP A 57 8.71 14.49 5.41
N ASN A 58 9.28 13.30 5.56
CA ASN A 58 8.94 12.12 4.77
C ASN A 58 8.02 11.18 5.55
N VAL A 59 7.08 10.56 4.83
CA VAL A 59 6.29 9.44 5.35
C VAL A 59 7.18 8.20 5.39
N GLY A 60 7.25 7.55 6.56
CA GLY A 60 8.06 6.35 6.80
C GLY A 60 9.57 6.57 6.75
N GLY A 61 10.31 5.48 6.66
CA GLY A 61 11.76 5.48 6.43
C GLY A 61 12.63 5.67 7.67
N ALA A 62 12.15 5.32 8.86
CA ALA A 62 12.96 5.29 10.08
C ALA A 62 14.06 4.21 10.06
N ASP A 63 13.83 3.11 9.32
CA ASP A 63 14.71 1.95 9.27
C ASP A 63 15.26 1.73 7.85
N ASP A 64 16.49 1.24 7.76
CA ASP A 64 17.05 0.77 6.49
C ASP A 64 16.49 -0.62 6.15
N LEU A 65 15.97 -0.81 4.94
CA LEU A 65 15.44 -2.09 4.47
C LEU A 65 16.47 -2.93 3.70
N SER A 66 17.68 -2.41 3.48
CA SER A 66 18.70 -3.05 2.63
C SER A 66 19.21 -4.38 3.16
N TYR A 67 19.02 -4.68 4.45
CA TYR A 67 19.41 -5.97 5.04
C TYR A 67 18.55 -7.14 4.56
N PHE A 68 17.36 -6.90 4.00
CA PHE A 68 16.50 -7.96 3.46
C PHE A 68 16.01 -7.68 2.03
N ILE A 69 15.99 -6.42 1.59
CA ILE A 69 15.68 -6.02 0.22
C ILE A 69 16.99 -5.80 -0.55
N LYS A 70 17.14 -6.54 -1.65
CA LYS A 70 18.28 -6.40 -2.56
C LYS A 70 18.05 -5.35 -3.63
N ARG A 71 16.84 -5.26 -4.15
CA ARG A 71 16.48 -4.38 -5.27
C ARG A 71 14.98 -4.12 -5.28
N VAL A 72 14.60 -2.89 -5.61
CA VAL A 72 13.23 -2.56 -5.98
C VAL A 72 13.21 -2.13 -7.45
N THR A 73 12.28 -2.71 -8.21
CA THR A 73 12.06 -2.36 -9.62
C THR A 73 10.72 -1.66 -9.76
N PHE A 74 10.73 -0.43 -10.25
CA PHE A 74 9.54 0.34 -10.57
C PHE A 74 9.28 0.25 -12.07
N LYS A 75 8.14 -0.33 -12.47
CA LYS A 75 7.67 -0.29 -13.86
C LYS A 75 6.64 0.82 -13.99
N LEU A 76 7.05 1.87 -14.70
CA LEU A 76 6.26 3.04 -15.05
C LEU A 76 5.40 2.77 -16.30
N HIS A 77 4.57 3.74 -16.66
CA HIS A 77 3.84 3.74 -17.93
C HIS A 77 4.80 3.80 -19.14
N ASP A 78 4.42 3.17 -20.25
CA ASP A 78 5.28 2.98 -21.43
C ASP A 78 5.63 4.31 -22.15
N THR A 79 4.98 5.41 -21.80
CA THR A 79 5.32 6.76 -22.29
C THR A 79 6.62 7.29 -21.71
N TYR A 80 7.11 6.75 -20.59
CA TYR A 80 8.38 7.15 -20.01
C TYR A 80 9.55 6.46 -20.72
N ALA A 81 10.63 7.20 -20.97
CA ALA A 81 11.89 6.60 -21.41
C ALA A 81 12.41 5.63 -20.33
N ASN A 82 12.76 4.42 -20.76
CA ASN A 82 13.16 3.32 -19.87
C ASN A 82 12.14 3.12 -18.73
N PRO A 83 10.92 2.64 -19.03
CA PRO A 83 9.83 2.59 -18.05
C PRO A 83 10.12 1.63 -16.90
N THR A 84 11.03 0.67 -17.08
CA THR A 84 11.50 -0.21 -16.00
C THR A 84 12.77 0.39 -15.37
N ARG A 85 12.65 0.84 -14.11
CA ARG A 85 13.73 1.46 -13.33
C ARG A 85 14.13 0.54 -12.17
N ASN A 86 15.40 0.20 -12.08
CA ASN A 86 15.94 -0.64 -11.01
C ASN A 86 16.66 0.22 -9.97
N VAL A 87 16.32 0.05 -8.70
CA VAL A 87 16.97 0.68 -7.56
C VAL A 87 17.62 -0.40 -6.70
N ASP A 88 18.94 -0.48 -6.76
CA ASP A 88 19.75 -1.53 -6.13
C ASP A 88 20.15 -1.24 -4.68
N LYS A 89 19.95 0.00 -4.20
CA LYS A 89 20.35 0.44 -2.86
C LYS A 89 19.33 1.42 -2.30
N ALA A 90 19.15 1.41 -0.98
CA ALA A 90 18.33 2.41 -0.32
C ALA A 90 18.90 3.84 -0.55
N PRO A 91 18.03 4.87 -0.60
CA PRO A 91 16.57 4.80 -0.48
C PRO A 91 15.91 4.17 -1.71
N PHE A 92 14.96 3.25 -1.49
CA PHE A 92 14.23 2.57 -2.57
C PHE A 92 13.11 3.45 -3.11
N GLU A 93 13.50 4.52 -3.79
CA GLU A 93 12.59 5.52 -4.33
C GLU A 93 12.98 5.97 -5.73
N LEU A 94 12.02 6.50 -6.45
CA LEU A 94 12.16 7.02 -7.79
C LEU A 94 11.36 8.31 -7.92
N SER A 95 12.05 9.39 -8.30
CA SER A 95 11.44 10.67 -8.60
C SER A 95 11.38 10.91 -10.10
N GLU A 96 10.23 11.36 -10.57
CA GLU A 96 9.97 11.70 -11.97
C GLU A 96 9.00 12.88 -12.05
N THR A 97 8.78 13.37 -13.27
CA THR A 97 7.78 14.40 -13.56
C THR A 97 6.73 13.86 -14.51
N GLY A 98 5.50 14.35 -14.42
CA GLY A 98 4.41 13.90 -15.28
C GLY A 98 3.13 14.71 -15.10
N TRP A 99 2.12 14.35 -15.88
CA TRP A 99 0.81 15.02 -15.87
C TRP A 99 -0.36 14.11 -15.53
N GLY A 100 -0.19 12.79 -15.62
CA GLY A 100 -1.27 11.81 -15.46
C GLY A 100 -1.02 10.81 -14.33
N GLU A 101 -2.12 10.32 -13.76
CA GLU A 101 -2.16 9.20 -12.81
C GLU A 101 -2.14 7.86 -13.58
N PHE A 102 -1.41 6.87 -13.08
CA PHE A 102 -1.32 5.55 -13.69
C PHE A 102 -0.90 4.50 -12.66
N GLU A 103 -1.06 3.22 -12.97
CA GLU A 103 -0.61 2.13 -12.11
C GLU A 103 0.89 1.88 -12.27
N VAL A 104 1.64 2.03 -11.17
CA VAL A 104 3.05 1.68 -11.06
C VAL A 104 3.15 0.27 -10.49
N GLN A 105 3.80 -0.63 -11.22
CA GLN A 105 4.13 -1.96 -10.70
C GLN A 105 5.46 -1.90 -9.94
N ILE A 106 5.45 -2.29 -8.68
CA ILE A 106 6.60 -2.27 -7.77
C ILE A 106 7.01 -3.72 -7.48
N ARG A 107 8.16 -4.15 -7.98
CA ARG A 107 8.71 -5.48 -7.73
C ARG A 107 9.84 -5.40 -6.71
N ILE A 108 9.70 -6.11 -5.59
CA ILE A 108 10.69 -6.15 -4.51
C ILE A 108 11.43 -7.49 -4.60
N ASN A 109 12.74 -7.42 -4.82
CA ASN A 109 13.64 -8.55 -4.84
C ASN A 109 14.40 -8.63 -3.51
N PHE A 110 14.40 -9.80 -2.88
CA PHE A 110 15.07 -10.02 -1.61
C PHE A 110 16.56 -10.37 -1.77
N VAL A 111 17.30 -10.24 -0.67
CA VAL A 111 18.68 -10.74 -0.55
C VAL A 111 18.73 -12.25 -0.78
N SER A 112 19.87 -12.75 -1.26
CA SER A 112 20.05 -14.18 -1.57
C SER A 112 19.79 -15.11 -0.38
N GLU A 113 20.07 -14.61 0.81
CA GLU A 113 19.99 -15.26 2.10
C GLU A 113 18.55 -15.62 2.46
N SER A 114 17.57 -14.84 2.01
CA SER A 114 16.16 -15.18 2.20
C SER A 114 15.75 -16.42 1.41
N GLY A 115 16.31 -16.58 0.21
CA GLY A 115 15.86 -17.53 -0.81
C GLY A 115 14.37 -17.46 -1.15
N GLU A 116 13.75 -16.30 -0.89
CA GLU A 116 12.36 -16.03 -1.22
C GLU A 116 12.22 -15.44 -2.62
N LYS A 117 11.07 -15.68 -3.25
CA LYS A 117 10.76 -15.11 -4.56
C LYS A 117 10.44 -13.62 -4.42
N ALA A 118 10.69 -12.87 -5.49
CA ALA A 118 10.29 -11.47 -5.53
C ALA A 118 8.77 -11.31 -5.42
N ILE A 119 8.33 -10.31 -4.66
CA ILE A 119 6.93 -9.93 -4.57
C ILE A 119 6.64 -8.76 -5.52
N ILE A 120 5.38 -8.63 -5.94
CA ILE A 120 4.91 -7.59 -6.84
C ILE A 120 3.73 -6.89 -6.16
N LEU A 121 3.85 -5.58 -6.03
CA LEU A 121 2.82 -4.68 -5.55
C LEU A 121 2.37 -3.77 -6.70
N TYR A 122 1.14 -3.30 -6.63
CA TYR A 122 0.56 -2.38 -7.60
C TYR A 122 0.13 -1.13 -6.85
N HIS A 123 0.62 0.02 -7.31
CA HIS A 123 0.33 1.32 -6.72
C HIS A 123 -0.28 2.25 -7.76
N HIS A 124 -1.47 2.77 -7.50
CA HIS A 124 -2.02 3.81 -8.36
C HIS A 124 -1.40 5.17 -7.99
N LEU A 125 -0.55 5.70 -8.88
CA LEU A 125 0.14 6.96 -8.68
C LEU A 125 -0.88 8.09 -8.53
N LYS A 126 -0.93 8.72 -7.36
CA LYS A 126 -1.85 9.83 -7.08
C LYS A 126 -1.14 11.17 -7.26
N LEU A 127 -1.67 12.03 -8.13
CA LEU A 127 -1.17 13.38 -8.37
C LEU A 127 -2.11 14.44 -7.79
N HIS A 128 -3.41 14.19 -7.86
CA HIS A 128 -4.43 15.16 -7.46
C HIS A 128 -4.93 14.92 -6.03
N PRO A 129 -5.41 15.98 -5.34
CA PRO A 129 -6.02 15.83 -4.03
C PRO A 129 -7.12 14.78 -4.03
N TRP A 130 -7.22 14.04 -2.92
CA TRP A 130 -8.30 13.08 -2.71
C TRP A 130 -9.66 13.78 -2.68
N THR A 131 -10.66 13.14 -3.29
CA THR A 131 -12.07 13.54 -3.20
C THR A 131 -12.80 12.61 -2.24
N ALA A 132 -13.84 13.11 -1.58
CA ALA A 132 -14.66 12.28 -0.71
C ALA A 132 -15.35 11.17 -1.51
N ILE A 133 -15.38 9.97 -0.97
CA ILE A 133 -15.98 8.80 -1.62
C ILE A 133 -17.50 8.96 -1.62
N GLY A 134 -18.11 8.84 -2.80
CA GLY A 134 -19.55 9.02 -2.99
C GLY A 134 -19.94 10.40 -3.53
N GLU A 135 -19.00 11.34 -3.64
CA GLU A 135 -19.18 12.53 -4.45
C GLU A 135 -18.90 12.23 -5.93
N PRO A 136 -19.57 12.92 -6.88
CA PRO A 136 -19.21 12.81 -8.29
C PRO A 136 -17.73 13.13 -8.45
N GLU A 137 -17.03 12.38 -9.31
CA GLU A 137 -15.61 12.61 -9.61
C GLU A 137 -15.46 14.06 -10.11
N GLN A 138 -15.04 14.95 -9.20
CA GLN A 138 -14.88 16.35 -9.53
C GLN A 138 -13.66 16.49 -10.43
N PRO A 139 -13.71 17.36 -11.46
CA PRO A 139 -12.54 17.62 -12.27
C PRO A 139 -11.39 18.06 -11.36
N PRO A 140 -10.14 17.67 -11.67
CA PRO A 140 -8.99 18.06 -10.87
C PRO A 140 -8.97 19.59 -10.68
N PRO A 141 -8.68 20.08 -9.47
CA PRO A 141 -8.63 21.51 -9.23
C PRO A 141 -7.58 22.16 -10.15
N PRO A 142 -7.78 23.43 -10.54
CA PRO A 142 -6.78 24.21 -11.26
C PRO A 142 -5.40 24.15 -10.55
N LEU A 143 -4.31 24.17 -11.33
CA LEU A 143 -2.96 23.95 -10.80
C LEU A 143 -2.55 24.96 -9.71
N ASP A 144 -3.04 26.19 -9.79
CA ASP A 144 -2.78 27.25 -8.79
C ASP A 144 -3.50 27.00 -7.47
N VAL A 145 -4.67 26.35 -7.51
CA VAL A 145 -5.41 25.91 -6.33
C VAL A 145 -4.74 24.66 -5.75
N ALA A 146 -4.44 23.68 -6.60
CA ALA A 146 -3.76 22.44 -6.19
C ALA A 146 -2.40 22.72 -5.52
N ALA A 147 -1.62 23.67 -6.05
CA ALA A 147 -0.34 24.07 -5.46
C ALA A 147 -0.47 24.62 -4.03
N LYS A 148 -1.59 25.30 -3.71
CA LYS A 148 -1.86 25.82 -2.35
C LYS A 148 -2.29 24.75 -1.37
N MET A 149 -2.79 23.61 -1.85
CA MET A 149 -3.20 22.48 -1.01
C MET A 149 -2.00 21.65 -0.51
N GLY A 150 -0.81 21.91 -1.05
CA GLY A 150 0.43 21.24 -0.65
C GLY A 150 0.63 19.87 -1.32
N PRO A 151 1.58 19.07 -0.81
CA PRO A 151 1.87 17.76 -1.37
C PRO A 151 0.70 16.80 -1.24
N VAL A 152 0.45 16.03 -2.29
CA VAL A 152 -0.49 14.90 -2.27
C VAL A 152 0.27 13.68 -1.79
N HIS A 153 -0.28 13.01 -0.77
CA HIS A 153 0.26 11.78 -0.22
C HIS A 153 -0.69 10.61 -0.49
N SER A 154 -0.15 9.53 -1.04
CA SER A 154 -0.85 8.25 -1.24
C SER A 154 0.07 7.14 -0.79
N TRP A 155 -0.12 6.65 0.44
CA TRP A 155 0.73 5.65 1.06
C TRP A 155 -0.10 4.50 1.59
N GLN A 156 0.36 3.28 1.37
CA GLN A 156 -0.24 2.04 1.84
C GLN A 156 0.73 1.35 2.78
N TYR A 157 0.19 0.82 3.88
CA TYR A 157 0.91 -0.04 4.80
C TYR A 157 0.77 -1.49 4.36
N ASP A 158 1.86 -2.25 4.46
CA ASP A 158 1.87 -3.69 4.19
C ASP A 158 2.92 -4.39 5.07
N GLU A 159 2.81 -5.71 5.21
CA GLU A 159 3.72 -6.53 6.00
C GLU A 159 4.28 -7.67 5.15
N ILE A 160 5.60 -7.66 4.97
CA ILE A 160 6.27 -8.78 4.30
C ILE A 160 6.47 -9.88 5.33
N VAL A 161 5.72 -10.97 5.20
CA VAL A 161 5.78 -12.13 6.09
C VAL A 161 6.71 -13.20 5.51
N PHE A 162 7.75 -13.54 6.26
CA PHE A 162 8.66 -14.64 5.96
C PHE A 162 8.28 -15.87 6.79
N ASN A 163 7.74 -16.89 6.12
CA ASN A 163 7.35 -18.16 6.73
C ASN A 163 8.45 -19.20 6.58
N ASP A 164 8.78 -19.89 7.67
CA ASP A 164 9.86 -20.87 7.76
C ASP A 164 11.17 -20.36 7.13
N PRO A 165 11.68 -19.18 7.55
CA PRO A 165 12.87 -18.59 6.97
C PRO A 165 14.10 -19.48 7.19
N TYR A 166 15.13 -19.33 6.37
CA TYR A 166 16.43 -19.93 6.66
C TYR A 166 16.99 -19.38 7.97
N GLN A 167 17.65 -20.22 8.77
CA GLN A 167 18.18 -19.82 10.07
C GLN A 167 19.15 -18.63 9.98
N THR A 168 19.97 -18.58 8.93
CA THR A 168 20.88 -17.47 8.63
C THR A 168 20.13 -16.17 8.38
N PHE A 169 19.08 -16.22 7.56
CA PHE A 169 18.22 -15.07 7.28
C PHE A 169 17.42 -14.64 8.50
N LEU A 170 16.90 -15.59 9.28
CA LEU A 170 16.22 -15.31 10.54
C LEU A 170 17.14 -14.55 11.51
N ASN A 171 18.41 -14.93 11.61
CA ASN A 171 19.39 -14.22 12.44
C ASN A 171 19.60 -12.77 11.94
N ILE A 172 19.67 -12.57 10.62
CA ILE A 172 19.76 -11.22 10.01
C ILE A 172 18.53 -10.40 10.40
N LEU A 173 17.33 -10.97 10.28
CA LEU A 173 16.09 -10.29 10.66
C LEU A 173 16.11 -9.96 12.17
N ILE A 174 16.39 -10.92 13.05
CA ILE A 174 16.40 -10.67 14.51
C ILE A 174 17.41 -9.57 14.90
N ALA A 175 18.55 -9.48 14.22
CA ALA A 175 19.54 -8.43 14.44
C ALA A 175 19.07 -7.02 14.02
N HIS A 176 18.02 -6.92 13.20
CA HIS A 176 17.44 -5.67 12.71
C HIS A 176 15.94 -5.63 13.03
N PRO A 177 15.55 -5.43 14.30
CA PRO A 177 14.15 -5.27 14.68
C PRO A 177 13.58 -3.98 14.07
N PRO A 178 12.32 -3.99 13.58
CA PRO A 178 11.70 -2.78 13.03
C PRO A 178 11.45 -1.75 14.14
N THR A 179 11.56 -0.47 13.81
CA THR A 179 11.14 0.59 14.72
C THR A 179 9.63 0.51 14.94
N PRO A 180 9.14 0.47 16.20
CA PRO A 180 7.72 0.40 16.48
C PRO A 180 6.97 1.64 15.95
N LEU A 181 5.77 1.43 15.40
CA LEU A 181 4.88 2.53 15.07
C LEU A 181 4.53 3.32 16.35
N PRO A 182 4.25 4.63 16.23
CA PRO A 182 3.74 5.43 17.34
C PRO A 182 2.42 4.88 17.87
N LYS A 183 2.20 5.03 19.18
CA LYS A 183 1.01 4.47 19.85
C LYS A 183 -0.30 5.19 19.47
N SER A 184 -0.24 6.49 19.27
CA SER A 184 -1.41 7.34 19.03
C SER A 184 -1.16 8.31 17.88
N LYS A 185 -2.24 8.83 17.30
CA LYS A 185 -2.22 9.83 16.23
C LYS A 185 -1.55 11.13 16.71
N ARG A 186 -0.45 11.53 16.06
CA ARG A 186 0.28 12.79 16.32
C ARG A 186 0.38 13.69 15.09
N ARG A 187 0.16 13.09 13.91
CA ARG A 187 0.20 13.68 12.57
C ARG A 187 -1.09 13.27 11.84
N PRO A 188 -1.38 13.85 10.67
CA PRO A 188 -2.46 13.38 9.81
C PRO A 188 -2.32 11.88 9.52
N VAL A 189 -3.44 11.24 9.19
CA VAL A 189 -3.43 9.81 8.82
C VAL A 189 -3.31 9.66 7.30
N PRO A 190 -2.64 8.62 6.79
CA PRO A 190 -2.74 8.26 5.38
C PRO A 190 -4.20 8.04 4.96
N PHE A 191 -4.63 8.63 3.84
CA PHE A 191 -5.98 8.41 3.33
C PHE A 191 -6.17 6.96 2.89
N HIS A 192 -7.28 6.34 3.31
CA HIS A 192 -7.61 4.97 2.98
C HIS A 192 -8.98 4.89 2.31
N VAL A 193 -9.02 4.42 1.06
CA VAL A 193 -10.28 4.36 0.27
C VAL A 193 -11.34 3.47 0.93
N ALA A 194 -10.96 2.30 1.45
CA ALA A 194 -11.91 1.45 2.19
C ALA A 194 -12.34 1.98 3.58
N ASN A 195 -11.78 3.11 4.05
CA ASN A 195 -12.21 3.81 5.26
C ASN A 195 -12.45 5.29 4.95
N PRO A 196 -13.60 5.65 4.33
CA PRO A 196 -13.90 7.03 3.95
C PRO A 196 -13.84 8.03 5.12
N GLY A 197 -14.07 7.57 6.36
CA GLY A 197 -13.96 8.40 7.56
C GLY A 197 -12.54 8.92 7.83
N SER A 198 -11.52 8.32 7.21
CA SER A 198 -10.13 8.80 7.28
C SER A 198 -9.88 10.09 6.48
N PHE A 199 -10.80 10.49 5.60
CA PHE A 199 -10.60 11.63 4.69
C PHE A 199 -10.26 12.93 5.41
N GLU A 200 -11.06 13.33 6.41
CA GLU A 200 -10.83 14.60 7.10
C GLU A 200 -9.53 14.57 7.90
N ALA A 201 -9.24 13.45 8.56
CA ALA A 201 -8.01 13.26 9.32
C ALA A 201 -6.74 13.14 8.45
N SER A 202 -6.90 12.96 7.13
CA SER A 202 -5.80 12.87 6.17
C SER A 202 -5.34 14.21 5.61
N LYS A 203 -6.12 15.28 5.84
CA LYS A 203 -5.83 16.60 5.30
C LYS A 203 -4.69 17.28 6.04
N GLY A 204 -3.79 17.89 5.26
CA GLY A 204 -2.84 18.89 5.73
C GLY A 204 -1.65 18.33 6.50
N GLY A 205 -0.50 18.20 5.82
CA GLY A 205 0.77 17.79 6.43
C GLY A 205 1.20 16.39 6.02
N VAL A 206 2.33 15.96 6.59
CA VAL A 206 2.96 14.67 6.29
C VAL A 206 2.29 13.58 7.14
N PRO A 207 1.62 12.60 6.52
CA PRO A 207 0.88 11.61 7.28
C PRO A 207 1.81 10.60 7.99
N GLU A 208 1.29 9.93 9.01
CA GLU A 208 2.01 8.90 9.78
C GLU A 208 1.11 7.71 10.10
N PHE A 209 1.65 6.49 10.00
CA PHE A 209 0.96 5.27 10.44
C PHE A 209 1.18 5.05 11.94
N THR A 210 0.16 4.54 12.64
CA THR A 210 0.19 4.33 14.10
C THR A 210 -0.37 2.96 14.50
N GLN A 211 -0.01 2.49 15.69
CA GLN A 211 -0.56 1.24 16.28
C GLN A 211 -2.07 1.35 16.54
N GLU A 212 -2.56 2.56 16.80
CA GLU A 212 -3.99 2.82 16.93
C GLU A 212 -4.74 2.52 15.64
N MET A 213 -4.18 2.91 14.48
CA MET A 213 -4.77 2.60 13.18
C MET A 213 -4.77 1.10 12.88
N GLU A 214 -3.71 0.37 13.27
CA GLU A 214 -3.66 -1.09 13.15
C GLU A 214 -4.81 -1.76 13.92
N ARG A 215 -5.06 -1.30 15.16
CA ARG A 215 -6.17 -1.78 15.98
C ARG A 215 -7.54 -1.45 15.37
N GLU A 216 -7.73 -0.21 14.90
CA GLU A 216 -8.96 0.23 14.22
C GLU A 216 -9.24 -0.61 12.98
N GLU A 217 -8.20 -0.92 12.20
CA GLU A 217 -8.31 -1.75 11.00
C GLU A 217 -8.64 -3.21 11.34
N ALA A 218 -7.99 -3.79 12.35
CA ALA A 218 -8.28 -5.14 12.81
C ALA A 218 -9.74 -5.28 13.27
N GLU A 219 -10.27 -4.30 14.00
CA GLU A 219 -11.67 -4.27 14.42
C GLU A 219 -12.62 -4.16 13.21
N ARG A 220 -12.29 -3.32 12.22
CA ARG A 220 -13.06 -3.18 10.99
C ARG A 220 -13.13 -4.48 10.21
N LEU A 221 -12.01 -5.18 10.06
CA LEU A 221 -11.93 -6.47 9.37
C LEU A 221 -12.71 -7.56 10.12
N GLU A 222 -12.63 -7.61 11.44
CA GLU A 222 -13.39 -8.58 12.24
C GLU A 222 -14.90 -8.31 12.16
N ASN A 223 -15.34 -7.05 12.16
CA ASN A 223 -16.73 -6.67 11.97
C ASN A 223 -17.23 -7.04 10.56
N ALA A 224 -16.42 -6.78 9.52
CA ALA A 224 -16.74 -7.17 8.15
C ALA A 224 -16.84 -8.70 8.01
N ARG A 225 -15.93 -9.45 8.63
CA ARG A 225 -15.97 -10.92 8.67
C ARG A 225 -17.26 -11.43 9.31
N LYS A 226 -17.67 -10.89 10.46
CA LYS A 226 -18.92 -11.26 11.13
C LYS A 226 -20.13 -11.00 10.24
N ALA A 227 -20.18 -9.84 9.57
CA ALA A 227 -21.24 -9.51 8.63
C ALA A 227 -21.31 -10.52 7.46
N VAL A 228 -20.16 -10.85 6.85
CA VAL A 228 -20.10 -11.86 5.77
C VAL A 228 -20.59 -13.23 6.25
N ILE A 229 -20.17 -13.68 7.43
CA ILE A 229 -20.64 -14.96 7.99
C ILE A 229 -22.16 -14.94 8.19
N SER A 230 -22.70 -13.86 8.76
CA SER A 230 -24.15 -13.75 8.99
C SER A 230 -24.97 -13.78 7.69
N GLU A 231 -24.50 -13.09 6.64
CA GLU A 231 -25.15 -13.12 5.34
C GLU A 231 -25.00 -14.49 4.67
N GLN A 232 -23.83 -15.14 4.78
CA GLN A 232 -23.65 -16.51 4.29
C GLN A 232 -24.64 -17.49 4.93
N ASP A 233 -24.83 -17.41 6.25
CA ASP A 233 -25.75 -18.29 6.96
C ASP A 233 -27.21 -17.99 6.60
N LYS A 234 -27.58 -16.73 6.47
CA LYS A 234 -28.90 -16.31 5.98
C LYS A 234 -29.18 -16.86 4.57
N TRP A 235 -28.25 -16.69 3.63
CA TRP A 235 -28.42 -17.19 2.25
C TRP A 235 -28.44 -18.72 2.18
N ARG A 236 -27.66 -19.40 3.02
CA ARG A 236 -27.74 -20.86 3.17
C ARG A 236 -29.12 -21.32 3.63
N GLN A 237 -29.72 -20.64 4.61
CA GLN A 237 -31.07 -20.98 5.09
C GLN A 237 -32.12 -20.77 4.00
N ILE A 238 -32.06 -19.63 3.29
CA ILE A 238 -32.97 -19.35 2.16
C ILE A 238 -32.81 -20.42 1.07
N LEU A 239 -31.58 -20.80 0.73
CA LEU A 239 -31.32 -21.84 -0.26
C LEU A 239 -31.97 -23.17 0.14
N ILE A 240 -31.76 -23.62 1.38
CA ILE A 240 -32.34 -24.86 1.90
C ILE A 240 -33.88 -24.82 1.85
N GLU A 241 -34.49 -23.68 2.21
CA GLU A 241 -35.94 -23.52 2.14
C GLU A 241 -36.46 -23.58 0.70
N LYS A 242 -35.77 -22.92 -0.23
CA LYS A 242 -36.13 -22.92 -1.66
C LYS A 242 -35.94 -24.29 -2.31
N GLU A 243 -34.92 -25.04 -1.93
CA GLU A 243 -34.74 -26.43 -2.38
C GLU A 243 -35.87 -27.34 -1.88
N LYS A 244 -36.32 -27.18 -0.62
CA LYS A 244 -37.48 -27.92 -0.09
C LYS A 244 -38.76 -27.56 -0.83
N GLU A 245 -38.98 -26.27 -1.10
CA GLU A 245 -40.14 -25.79 -1.85
C GLU A 245 -40.14 -26.32 -3.28
N LEU A 246 -38.99 -26.27 -3.97
CA LEU A 246 -38.82 -26.81 -5.32
C LEU A 246 -39.13 -28.31 -5.36
N ALA A 247 -38.57 -29.09 -4.43
CA ALA A 247 -38.83 -30.53 -4.35
C ALA A 247 -40.32 -30.85 -4.12
N ARG A 248 -41.02 -30.03 -3.31
CA ARG A 248 -42.47 -30.16 -3.11
C ARG A 248 -43.24 -29.92 -4.39
N LEU A 249 -42.94 -28.83 -5.10
CA LEU A 249 -43.62 -28.47 -6.35
C LEU A 249 -43.37 -29.50 -7.46
N GLN A 250 -42.15 -30.04 -7.56
CA GLN A 250 -41.82 -31.10 -8.51
C GLN A 250 -42.63 -32.38 -8.26
N ARG A 251 -42.85 -32.76 -7.00
CA ARG A 251 -43.72 -33.90 -6.66
C ARG A 251 -45.16 -33.67 -7.09
N GLN A 252 -45.71 -32.49 -6.78
CA GLN A 252 -47.07 -32.13 -7.18
C GLN A 252 -47.26 -32.14 -8.71
N LEU A 253 -46.26 -31.69 -9.47
CA LEU A 253 -46.30 -31.72 -10.93
C LEU A 253 -46.23 -33.14 -11.48
N ALA A 254 -45.48 -34.05 -10.85
CA ALA A 254 -45.38 -35.44 -11.27
C ALA A 254 -46.64 -36.27 -10.96
N GLU A 255 -47.45 -35.82 -10.00
CA GLU A 255 -48.72 -36.44 -9.60
C GLU A 255 -49.94 -35.90 -10.37
N ALA A 256 -49.77 -34.85 -11.18
CA ALA A 256 -50.80 -34.21 -12.01
C ALA A 256 -50.77 -34.72 -13.45
#